data_AF-A0A383C0H9-F1
#
_entry.id   AF-A0A383C0H9-F1
#
_cell.length_a   1.000
_cell.length_b   1.000
_cell.length_c   1.000
_cell.angle_alpha   90.00
_cell.angle_beta   90.00
_cell.angle_gamma   90.00
#
_symmetry.space_group_name_H-M   'P 1'
#
loop_
_entity.id
_entity.type
_entity.pdbx_description
1 polymer ?
#
loop_
_entity_poly.entity_id
_entity_poly.type
_entity_poly.pdbx_seq_one_letter_code
_entity_poly.pdbx_strand_id
1 'polypeptide(L)'
;MVMGSSQLWPPWVMEDIHAKSELGRYRIRGFSTFQKVTHFDDLTFLSTGLTRFPLEGYKERCNTRTVIGARYAENPLVLDTPIYISGMSYGALSANAKTALGKGAAMVGSASCTGDGGQLPSEREAADKLIYQVLPSRYGFNPHHLAQAQAIEIVVGQGAKPGTGGLLMGVKVLDDIADMRDLPQGIDQRSPA
;
A
#
# COMPACT_ATOMS: atom_id res chain seq x y z
N MET A 1 -8.40 22.44 23.00
CA MET A 1 -8.23 21.06 22.50
C MET A 1 -9.35 20.80 21.50
N VAL A 2 -9.07 20.90 20.20
CA VAL A 2 -10.08 20.67 19.16
C VAL A 2 -10.33 19.17 19.08
N MET A 3 -11.36 18.67 19.76
CA MET A 3 -11.88 17.32 19.57
C MET A 3 -12.67 17.25 18.25
N GLY A 4 -12.00 17.55 17.14
CA GLY A 4 -12.58 17.32 15.81
C GLY A 4 -12.47 15.85 15.51
N SER A 5 -13.56 15.09 15.59
CA SER A 5 -13.59 13.72 15.07
C SER A 5 -13.23 13.75 13.58
N SER A 6 -12.23 12.96 13.16
CA SER A 6 -11.89 12.79 11.74
C SER A 6 -13.15 12.44 10.96
N GLN A 7 -13.47 13.22 9.93
CA GLN A 7 -14.66 12.98 9.10
C GLN A 7 -14.55 11.70 8.26
N LEU A 8 -13.32 11.23 8.00
CA LEU A 8 -13.03 10.03 7.20
C LEU A 8 -12.74 8.81 8.07
N TRP A 9 -12.12 9.00 9.22
CA TRP A 9 -11.74 7.94 10.17
C TRP A 9 -12.41 8.13 11.53
N PRO A 10 -13.75 8.21 11.61
CA PRO A 10 -14.45 8.31 12.89
C PRO A 10 -14.39 6.96 13.65
N PRO A 11 -14.61 6.96 14.99
CA PRO A 11 -14.47 5.75 15.81
C PRO A 11 -15.24 4.53 15.32
N TRP A 12 -16.47 4.71 14.83
CA TRP A 12 -17.31 3.60 14.33
C TRP A 12 -16.78 2.99 13.02
N VAL A 13 -16.08 3.77 12.18
CA VAL A 13 -15.42 3.24 10.97
C VAL A 13 -14.21 2.41 11.36
N MET A 14 -13.41 2.90 12.32
CA MET A 14 -12.26 2.14 12.83
C MET A 14 -12.69 0.83 13.50
N GLU A 15 -13.77 0.87 14.29
CA GLU A 15 -14.38 -0.32 14.90
C GLU A 15 -14.83 -1.34 13.85
N ASP A 16 -15.49 -0.89 12.77
CA ASP A 16 -15.94 -1.77 11.69
C ASP A 16 -14.76 -2.39 10.92
N ILE A 17 -13.67 -1.64 10.69
CA ILE A 17 -12.44 -2.17 10.10
C ILE A 17 -11.83 -3.26 10.97
N HIS A 18 -11.71 -3.01 12.28
CA HIS A 18 -11.18 -3.99 13.23
C HIS A 18 -12.04 -5.25 13.27
N ALA A 19 -13.36 -5.10 13.39
CA ALA A 19 -14.29 -6.22 13.39
C ALA A 19 -14.21 -7.05 12.09
N LYS A 20 -14.08 -6.41 10.92
CA LYS A 20 -13.88 -7.10 9.64
C LYS A 20 -12.56 -7.87 9.61
N SER A 21 -11.49 -7.28 10.14
CA SER A 21 -10.16 -7.90 10.16
C SER A 21 -10.11 -9.13 11.08
N GLU A 22 -10.80 -9.10 12.22
CA GLU A 22 -10.86 -10.21 13.18
C GLU A 22 -11.79 -11.33 12.71
N LEU A 23 -12.97 -10.99 12.20
CA LEU A 23 -13.99 -11.96 11.82
C LEU A 23 -13.73 -12.59 10.44
N GLY A 24 -12.92 -11.94 9.59
CA GLY A 24 -12.74 -12.32 8.19
C GLY A 24 -14.03 -12.26 7.36
N ARG A 25 -15.04 -11.51 7.84
CA ARG A 25 -16.36 -11.37 7.24
C ARG A 25 -16.72 -9.90 7.12
N TYR A 26 -17.39 -9.53 6.03
CA TYR A 26 -17.99 -8.22 5.91
C TYR A 26 -19.37 -8.23 6.58
N ARG A 27 -19.66 -7.20 7.38
CA ARG A 27 -21.02 -7.01 7.93
C ARG A 27 -21.89 -6.45 6.81
N ILE A 28 -22.88 -7.22 6.35
CA ILE A 28 -23.92 -6.73 5.44
C ILE A 28 -24.76 -5.71 6.22
N ARG A 29 -24.57 -4.42 5.93
CA ARG A 29 -25.32 -3.34 6.56
C ARG A 29 -25.63 -2.27 5.53
N GLY A 30 -26.86 -1.76 5.52
CA GLY A 30 -27.25 -0.60 4.73
C GLY A 30 -26.79 0.68 5.45
N PHE A 31 -25.52 1.03 5.34
CA PHE A 31 -25.06 2.35 5.76
C PHE A 31 -24.69 3.17 4.53
N SER A 32 -25.49 4.22 4.31
CA SER A 32 -25.08 5.38 3.52
C SER A 32 -24.09 6.21 4.34
N THR A 33 -23.14 6.83 3.66
CA THR A 33 -22.16 7.76 4.24
C THR A 33 -22.82 9.13 4.46
N PHE A 34 -22.60 9.78 5.60
CA PHE A 34 -23.09 11.14 5.88
C PHE A 34 -22.29 12.26 5.15
N GLN A 35 -21.28 11.89 4.35
CA GLN A 35 -20.58 12.80 3.46
C GLN A 35 -21.45 13.13 2.24
N LYS A 36 -21.26 14.31 1.64
CA LYS A 36 -21.59 14.55 0.22
C LYS A 36 -20.51 13.85 -0.63
N VAL A 37 -20.49 12.53 -0.60
CA VAL A 37 -19.69 11.73 -1.54
C VAL A 37 -20.26 11.90 -2.93
N THR A 38 -19.43 11.74 -3.96
CA THR A 38 -19.91 11.49 -5.32
C THR A 38 -21.04 10.47 -5.26
N HIS A 39 -22.24 10.90 -5.61
CA HIS A 39 -23.43 10.06 -5.56
C HIS A 39 -23.36 9.08 -6.74
N PHE A 40 -24.09 7.97 -6.69
CA PHE A 40 -24.22 7.12 -7.89
C PHE A 40 -24.81 7.91 -9.08
N ASP A 41 -25.54 9.00 -8.82
CA ASP A 41 -26.03 9.92 -9.85
C ASP A 41 -24.90 10.78 -10.48
N ASP A 42 -23.76 10.97 -9.80
CA ASP A 42 -22.57 11.63 -10.35
C ASP A 42 -21.71 10.65 -11.19
N LEU A 43 -21.98 9.35 -11.09
CA LEU A 43 -21.28 8.28 -11.79
C LEU A 43 -22.17 7.72 -12.89
N THR A 44 -21.94 8.13 -14.13
CA THR A 44 -22.57 7.45 -15.27
C THR A 44 -21.83 6.14 -15.57
N PHE A 45 -22.38 5.03 -15.10
CA PHE A 45 -21.95 3.71 -15.55
C PHE A 45 -22.52 3.44 -16.93
N LEU A 46 -21.64 3.33 -17.94
CA LEU A 46 -22.05 2.91 -19.27
C LEU A 46 -22.49 1.45 -19.19
N SER A 47 -23.80 1.22 -19.38
CA SER A 47 -24.31 -0.14 -19.44
C SER A 47 -23.69 -0.85 -20.64
N THR A 48 -23.23 -2.08 -20.41
CA THR A 48 -22.59 -2.86 -21.48
C THR A 48 -23.57 -3.23 -22.58
N GLY A 49 -24.89 -3.17 -22.33
CA GLY A 49 -25.95 -3.76 -23.16
C GLY A 49 -26.02 -3.31 -24.62
N LEU A 50 -25.38 -2.21 -25.02
CA LEU A 50 -25.30 -1.78 -26.42
C LEU A 50 -24.07 -2.32 -27.16
N THR A 51 -23.01 -2.71 -26.46
CA THR A 51 -21.72 -3.15 -27.05
C THR A 51 -21.34 -4.59 -26.69
N ARG A 52 -21.74 -5.11 -25.53
CA ARG A 52 -21.47 -6.49 -25.08
C ARG A 52 -22.46 -6.97 -24.02
N PHE A 53 -22.69 -8.28 -23.93
CA PHE A 53 -23.49 -8.83 -22.84
C PHE A 53 -22.78 -8.66 -21.48
N PRO A 54 -23.50 -8.33 -20.39
CA PRO A 54 -22.93 -8.33 -19.05
C PRO A 54 -22.51 -9.75 -18.65
N LEU A 55 -21.46 -9.85 -17.85
CA LEU A 55 -21.01 -11.15 -17.34
C LEU A 55 -22.07 -11.74 -16.42
N GLU A 56 -22.52 -12.95 -16.76
CA GLU A 56 -23.41 -13.72 -15.90
C GLU A 56 -22.54 -14.52 -14.92
N GLY A 57 -22.55 -14.16 -13.63
CA GLY A 57 -21.63 -14.70 -12.62
C GLY A 57 -21.65 -16.22 -12.42
N TYR A 58 -22.70 -16.92 -12.89
CA TYR A 58 -22.77 -18.39 -12.90
C TYR A 58 -22.19 -19.02 -14.17
N LYS A 59 -22.10 -18.28 -15.28
CA LYS A 59 -21.48 -18.72 -16.53
C LYS A 59 -20.00 -18.38 -16.57
N GLU A 60 -19.64 -17.19 -16.11
CA GLU A 60 -18.30 -16.62 -16.29
C GLU A 60 -17.84 -15.89 -15.04
N ARG A 61 -16.55 -16.04 -14.70
CA ARG A 61 -15.94 -15.31 -13.56
C ARG A 61 -15.40 -13.98 -14.03
N CYS A 62 -15.59 -12.93 -13.20
CA CYS A 62 -14.93 -11.66 -13.42
C CYS A 62 -13.41 -11.82 -13.22
N ASN A 63 -12.63 -11.58 -14.28
CA ASN A 63 -11.19 -11.65 -14.22
C ASN A 63 -10.62 -10.33 -13.67
N THR A 64 -10.09 -10.39 -12.44
CA THR A 64 -9.46 -9.26 -11.75
C THR A 64 -7.94 -9.21 -11.93
N ARG A 65 -7.37 -10.17 -12.67
CA ARG A 65 -5.94 -10.27 -12.89
C ARG A 65 -5.42 -9.01 -13.57
N THR A 66 -4.42 -8.41 -12.95
CA THR A 66 -3.82 -7.15 -13.39
C THR A 66 -2.36 -7.39 -13.74
N VAL A 67 -1.93 -6.94 -14.91
CA VAL A 67 -0.55 -7.09 -15.37
C VAL A 67 0.06 -5.72 -15.57
N ILE A 68 1.07 -5.40 -14.76
CA ILE A 68 1.82 -4.15 -14.81
C ILE A 68 3.09 -4.40 -15.64
N GLY A 69 3.33 -3.54 -16.63
CA GLY A 69 4.49 -3.66 -17.53
C GLY A 69 4.26 -4.55 -18.76
N ALA A 70 3.03 -4.96 -19.05
CA ALA A 70 2.69 -5.94 -20.10
C ALA A 70 3.21 -5.62 -21.52
N ARG A 71 3.58 -4.36 -21.82
CA ARG A 71 4.05 -3.95 -23.15
C ARG A 71 5.55 -4.10 -23.36
N TYR A 72 6.37 -3.82 -22.34
CA TYR A 72 7.81 -3.65 -22.50
C TYR A 72 8.65 -4.34 -21.42
N ALA A 73 8.05 -4.77 -20.31
CA ALA A 73 8.79 -5.49 -19.28
C ALA A 73 9.01 -6.93 -19.73
N GLU A 74 10.27 -7.40 -19.68
CA GLU A 74 10.60 -8.81 -19.89
C GLU A 74 9.93 -9.70 -18.83
N ASN A 75 9.92 -9.23 -17.58
CA ASN A 75 9.27 -9.86 -16.44
C ASN A 75 8.18 -8.93 -15.89
N PRO A 76 6.95 -8.94 -16.45
CA PRO A 76 5.88 -8.07 -15.98
C PRO A 76 5.35 -8.53 -14.61
N LEU A 77 4.97 -7.57 -13.77
CA LEU A 77 4.36 -7.87 -12.47
C LEU A 77 2.90 -8.28 -12.68
N VAL A 78 2.58 -9.51 -12.31
CA VAL A 78 1.23 -10.08 -12.40
C VAL A 78 0.61 -10.10 -11.02
N LEU A 79 -0.57 -9.53 -10.86
CA LEU A 79 -1.38 -9.55 -9.64
C LEU A 79 -2.71 -10.24 -9.90
N ASP A 80 -3.24 -10.97 -8.92
CA ASP A 80 -4.57 -11.59 -9.05
C ASP A 80 -5.72 -10.59 -8.85
N THR A 81 -5.41 -9.44 -8.25
CA THR A 81 -6.35 -8.34 -7.99
C THR A 81 -5.78 -7.02 -8.51
N PRO A 82 -6.63 -6.02 -8.84
CA PRO A 82 -6.18 -4.69 -9.25
C PRO A 82 -5.74 -3.80 -8.07
N ILE A 83 -5.53 -4.39 -6.90
CA ILE A 83 -5.20 -3.69 -5.66
C ILE A 83 -3.84 -4.19 -5.19
N TYR A 84 -3.00 -3.30 -4.70
CA TYR A 84 -1.77 -3.63 -3.98
C TYR A 84 -1.60 -2.69 -2.78
N ILE A 85 -0.75 -3.10 -1.83
CA ILE A 85 -0.50 -2.32 -0.62
C ILE A 85 0.64 -1.34 -0.90
N SER A 86 0.32 -0.04 -0.88
CA SER A 86 1.26 1.05 -1.15
C SER A 86 2.40 1.13 -0.12
N GLY A 87 3.50 1.78 -0.50
CA GLY A 87 4.71 1.90 0.31
C GLY A 87 4.49 2.69 1.60
N MET A 88 4.79 2.05 2.73
CA MET A 88 4.98 2.68 4.03
C MET A 88 6.23 2.07 4.64
N SER A 89 7.11 2.91 5.18
CA SER A 89 8.45 2.46 5.56
C SER A 89 8.54 1.77 6.89
N TYR A 90 9.54 0.90 7.01
CA TYR A 90 10.02 0.48 8.31
C TYR A 90 10.60 1.69 9.07
N GLY A 91 10.11 1.94 10.29
CA GLY A 91 10.38 3.15 11.07
C GLY A 91 9.16 4.05 11.18
N ALA A 92 8.42 4.26 10.07
CA ALA A 92 7.06 4.78 10.15
C ALA A 92 6.11 3.72 10.73
N LEU A 93 6.26 2.48 10.25
CA LEU A 93 5.61 1.28 10.75
C LEU A 93 6.60 0.36 11.48
N SER A 94 6.06 -0.51 12.34
CA SER A 94 6.83 -1.58 12.99
C SER A 94 7.14 -2.73 12.03
N ALA A 95 8.17 -3.52 12.35
CA ALA A 95 8.53 -4.72 11.59
C ALA A 95 7.36 -5.73 11.53
N ASN A 96 6.61 -5.84 12.63
CA ASN A 96 5.41 -6.70 12.68
C ASN A 96 4.32 -6.24 11.71
N ALA A 97 4.08 -4.93 11.62
CA ALA A 97 3.12 -4.38 10.66
C ALA A 97 3.57 -4.64 9.22
N LYS A 98 4.85 -4.41 8.89
CA LYS A 98 5.41 -4.69 7.56
C LYS A 98 5.27 -6.16 7.18
N THR A 99 5.63 -7.05 8.10
CA THR A 99 5.48 -8.50 7.92
C THR A 99 4.01 -8.91 7.72
N ALA A 100 3.09 -8.32 8.49
CA ALA A 100 1.66 -8.60 8.35
C ALA A 100 1.10 -8.12 6.99
N LEU A 101 1.52 -6.95 6.51
CA LEU A 101 1.14 -6.45 5.18
C LEU A 101 1.66 -7.36 4.07
N GLY A 102 2.91 -7.83 4.15
CA GLY A 102 3.48 -8.80 3.22
C GLY A 102 2.67 -10.10 3.16
N LYS A 103 2.35 -10.68 4.32
CA LYS A 103 1.50 -11.89 4.42
C LYS A 103 0.12 -11.66 3.81
N GLY A 104 -0.52 -10.54 4.17
CA GLY A 104 -1.86 -10.20 3.66
C GLY A 104 -1.89 -10.05 2.15
N ALA A 105 -0.89 -9.37 1.57
CA ALA A 105 -0.75 -9.23 0.13
C ALA A 105 -0.54 -10.59 -0.56
N ALA A 106 0.33 -11.44 -0.01
CA ALA A 106 0.58 -12.78 -0.55
C ALA A 106 -0.68 -13.65 -0.56
N MET A 107 -1.46 -13.64 0.53
CA MET A 107 -2.69 -14.44 0.67
C MET A 107 -3.76 -14.11 -0.38
N VAL A 108 -3.79 -12.87 -0.90
CA VAL A 108 -4.76 -12.44 -1.92
C VAL A 108 -4.15 -12.35 -3.32
N GLY A 109 -2.92 -12.86 -3.52
CA GLY A 109 -2.24 -12.83 -4.81
C GLY A 109 -1.82 -11.43 -5.26
N SER A 110 -1.71 -10.49 -4.32
CA SER A 110 -1.33 -9.10 -4.54
C SER A 110 0.16 -8.85 -4.20
N ALA A 111 0.59 -7.60 -4.21
CA ALA A 111 1.93 -7.15 -3.85
C ALA A 111 1.91 -6.17 -2.67
N SER A 112 3.00 -6.16 -1.90
CA SER A 112 3.31 -5.12 -0.91
C SER A 112 4.49 -4.27 -1.38
N CYS A 113 4.67 -3.10 -0.78
CA CYS A 113 5.75 -2.17 -1.12
C CYS A 113 6.60 -1.83 0.11
N THR A 114 7.93 -1.77 -0.06
CA THR A 114 8.90 -1.59 1.03
C THR A 114 8.78 -0.25 1.75
N GLY A 115 8.30 0.81 1.09
CA GLY A 115 8.37 2.14 1.69
C GLY A 115 9.75 2.77 1.55
N ASP A 116 9.90 3.98 2.12
CA ASP A 116 11.16 4.73 2.18
C ASP A 116 12.25 4.22 3.13
N GLY A 117 12.07 3.03 3.68
CA GLY A 117 12.93 2.49 4.74
C GLY A 117 13.82 1.33 4.35
N GLY A 118 13.81 0.94 3.08
CA GLY A 118 14.44 -0.30 2.63
C GLY A 118 13.61 -1.55 2.97
N GLN A 119 14.21 -2.72 2.72
CA GLN A 119 13.56 -4.02 2.83
C GLN A 119 13.97 -4.74 4.11
N LEU A 120 13.00 -5.18 4.91
CA LEU A 120 13.25 -6.08 6.04
C LEU A 120 13.34 -7.55 5.59
N PRO A 121 14.20 -8.38 6.20
CA PRO A 121 14.23 -9.82 5.92
C PRO A 121 12.87 -10.50 6.15
N SER A 122 12.20 -10.17 7.26
CA SER A 122 10.89 -10.74 7.61
C SER A 122 9.77 -10.32 6.65
N GLU A 123 9.84 -9.10 6.11
CA GLU A 123 8.91 -8.62 5.08
C GLU A 123 9.12 -9.38 3.77
N ARG A 124 10.39 -9.59 3.37
CA ARG A 124 10.72 -10.32 2.15
C ARG A 124 10.28 -11.78 2.22
N GLU A 125 10.47 -12.44 3.36
CA GLU A 125 10.02 -13.83 3.57
C GLU A 125 8.49 -13.94 3.56
N ALA A 126 7.80 -12.93 4.12
CA ALA A 126 6.35 -12.90 4.20
C ALA A 126 5.64 -12.59 2.87
N ALA A 127 6.25 -11.77 2.02
CA ALA A 127 5.66 -11.32 0.77
C ALA A 127 5.97 -12.30 -0.37
N ASP A 128 4.96 -12.62 -1.18
CA ASP A 128 5.15 -13.30 -2.48
C ASP A 128 5.72 -12.30 -3.50
N LYS A 129 5.00 -11.19 -3.72
CA LYS A 129 5.39 -10.11 -4.62
C LYS A 129 5.70 -8.84 -3.83
N LEU A 130 6.93 -8.36 -3.95
CA LEU A 130 7.40 -7.16 -3.27
C LEU A 130 7.86 -6.12 -4.28
N ILE A 131 7.33 -4.92 -4.14
CA ILE A 131 7.73 -3.73 -4.89
C ILE A 131 8.77 -3.00 -4.03
N TYR A 132 9.94 -2.74 -4.60
CA TYR A 132 11.00 -2.01 -3.91
C TYR A 132 10.95 -0.53 -4.27
N GLN A 133 10.80 0.31 -3.26
CA GLN A 133 10.65 1.75 -3.45
C GLN A 133 12.01 2.46 -3.42
N VAL A 134 12.28 3.26 -4.45
CA VAL A 134 13.51 4.05 -4.61
C VAL A 134 13.17 5.53 -4.50
N LEU A 135 13.73 6.17 -3.48
CA LEU A 135 13.59 7.60 -3.25
C LEU A 135 14.86 8.36 -3.67
N PRO A 136 14.75 9.68 -3.93
CA PRO A 136 15.91 10.52 -4.22
C PRO A 136 17.01 10.44 -3.14
N SER A 137 16.62 10.26 -1.88
CA SER A 137 17.53 10.20 -0.73
C SER A 137 18.33 8.91 -0.62
N ARG A 138 17.84 7.80 -1.20
CA ARG A 138 18.45 6.47 -1.15
C ARG A 138 18.73 5.92 0.25
N TYR A 139 18.05 6.42 1.29
CA TYR A 139 18.14 5.82 2.62
C TYR A 139 17.70 4.36 2.60
N GLY A 140 18.52 3.47 3.17
CA GLY A 140 18.25 2.03 3.17
C GLY A 140 18.25 1.38 1.78
N PHE A 141 18.80 2.07 0.77
CA PHE A 141 18.94 1.51 -0.57
C PHE A 141 19.99 0.40 -0.59
N ASN A 142 19.56 -0.80 -1.01
CA ASN A 142 20.45 -1.93 -1.15
C ASN A 142 20.24 -2.60 -2.53
N PRO A 143 21.25 -2.57 -3.42
CA PRO A 143 21.16 -3.19 -4.75
C PRO A 143 20.82 -4.70 -4.71
N HIS A 144 21.26 -5.42 -3.68
CA HIS A 144 20.96 -6.84 -3.53
C HIS A 144 19.49 -7.07 -3.21
N HIS A 145 18.86 -6.19 -2.43
CA HIS A 145 17.42 -6.22 -2.18
C HIS A 145 16.64 -5.82 -3.43
N LEU A 146 17.10 -4.80 -4.15
CA LEU A 146 16.50 -4.36 -5.41
C LEU A 146 16.43 -5.49 -6.44
N ALA A 147 17.50 -6.27 -6.57
CA ALA A 147 17.57 -7.40 -7.50
C ALA A 147 16.61 -8.55 -7.16
N GLN A 148 16.10 -8.62 -5.93
CA GLN A 148 15.13 -9.62 -5.47
C GLN A 148 13.67 -9.15 -5.60
N ALA A 149 13.45 -7.87 -5.93
CA ALA A 149 12.12 -7.29 -6.04
C ALA A 149 11.44 -7.64 -7.37
N GLN A 150 10.11 -7.71 -7.36
CA GLN A 150 9.31 -8.02 -8.56
C GLN A 150 9.01 -6.76 -9.38
N ALA A 151 9.09 -5.58 -8.76
CA ALA A 151 9.02 -4.30 -9.44
C ALA A 151 9.73 -3.22 -8.62
N ILE A 152 10.00 -2.10 -9.29
CA ILE A 152 10.64 -0.93 -8.70
C ILE A 152 9.66 0.24 -8.76
N GLU A 153 9.45 0.90 -7.63
CA GLU A 153 8.67 2.14 -7.54
C GLU A 153 9.61 3.33 -7.39
N ILE A 154 9.68 4.18 -8.41
CA ILE A 154 10.47 5.42 -8.37
C ILE A 154 9.59 6.54 -7.81
N VAL A 155 9.97 7.06 -6.65
CA VAL A 155 9.18 8.09 -5.97
C VAL A 155 9.58 9.46 -6.47
N VAL A 156 8.63 10.14 -7.10
CA VAL A 156 8.77 11.55 -7.51
C VAL A 156 8.12 12.49 -6.48
N GLY A 157 7.11 12.00 -5.76
CA GLY A 157 6.43 12.78 -4.73
C GLY A 157 5.37 11.94 -4.03
N GLN A 158 4.79 12.52 -2.97
CA GLN A 158 3.73 11.89 -2.19
C GLN A 158 2.60 12.89 -1.92
N GLY A 159 1.36 12.44 -2.01
CA GLY A 159 0.19 13.31 -1.86
C GLY A 159 0.08 13.98 -0.49
N ALA A 160 0.61 13.36 0.57
CA ALA A 160 0.59 13.92 1.92
C ALA A 160 1.46 15.19 2.06
N LYS A 161 2.52 15.32 1.25
CA LYS A 161 3.46 16.44 1.32
C LYS A 161 4.17 16.67 -0.01
N PRO A 162 3.47 17.23 -1.01
CA PRO A 162 4.05 17.52 -2.32
C PRO A 162 5.25 18.45 -2.21
N GLY A 163 6.32 18.17 -2.97
CA GLY A 163 7.52 19.00 -2.99
C GLY A 163 8.45 18.84 -1.78
N THR A 164 8.24 17.81 -0.94
CA THR A 164 9.15 17.49 0.17
C THR A 164 9.38 15.98 0.25
N GLY A 165 10.56 15.57 0.73
CA GLY A 165 10.89 14.17 0.93
C GLY A 165 10.31 13.56 2.21
N GLY A 166 10.51 12.25 2.39
CA GLY A 166 10.25 11.51 3.64
C GLY A 166 10.84 12.20 4.89
N LEU A 167 10.15 12.04 6.02
CA LEU A 167 10.57 12.55 7.34
C LEU A 167 10.39 11.41 8.32
N LEU A 168 11.46 11.06 9.02
CA LEU A 168 11.39 10.17 10.17
C LEU A 168 12.01 10.90 11.36
N MET A 169 11.22 11.04 12.43
CA MET A 169 11.66 11.71 13.66
C MET A 169 12.79 10.92 14.31
N GLY A 170 13.80 11.62 14.84
CA GLY A 170 14.98 11.01 15.46
C GLY A 170 14.66 10.06 16.61
N VAL A 171 13.59 10.32 17.36
CA VAL A 171 13.08 9.40 18.41
C VAL A 171 12.70 8.01 17.89
N LYS A 172 12.42 7.89 16.58
CA LYS A 172 12.13 6.62 15.90
C LYS A 172 13.34 6.04 15.18
N VAL A 173 14.46 6.77 15.11
CA VAL A 173 15.72 6.29 14.53
C VAL A 173 16.48 5.56 15.64
N LEU A 174 15.99 4.35 15.94
CA LEU A 174 16.63 3.40 16.85
C LEU A 174 17.83 2.73 16.16
N ASP A 175 18.63 1.96 16.90
CA ASP A 175 19.90 1.38 16.42
C ASP A 175 19.75 0.62 15.09
N ASP A 176 18.71 -0.19 14.98
CA ASP A 176 18.46 -0.99 13.78
C ASP A 176 18.06 -0.14 12.55
N ILE A 177 17.28 0.91 12.74
CA ILE A 177 16.90 1.85 11.68
C ILE A 177 18.09 2.74 11.30
N ALA A 178 18.88 3.15 12.30
CA ALA A 178 20.11 3.91 12.13
C ALA A 178 21.10 3.13 11.26
N ASP A 179 21.38 1.88 11.62
CA ASP A 179 22.25 0.97 10.87
C ASP A 179 21.70 0.69 9.46
N MET A 180 20.41 0.43 9.34
CA MET A 180 19.78 0.12 8.05
C MET A 180 19.84 1.30 7.06
N ARG A 181 19.85 2.54 7.57
CA ARG A 181 19.75 3.76 6.74
C ARG A 181 21.04 4.57 6.69
N ASP A 182 22.14 4.07 7.27
CA ASP A 182 23.41 4.77 7.42
C ASP A 182 23.25 6.16 8.08
N LEU A 183 22.46 6.20 9.16
CA LEU A 183 22.12 7.43 9.89
C LEU A 183 22.61 7.37 11.34
N PRO A 184 23.01 8.50 11.93
CA PRO A 184 23.25 8.57 13.37
C PRO A 184 21.94 8.37 14.14
N GLN A 185 21.99 7.53 15.18
CA GLN A 185 20.87 7.28 16.09
C GLN A 185 20.34 8.59 16.69
N GLY A 186 19.01 8.68 16.83
CA GLY A 186 18.37 9.83 17.50
C GLY A 186 18.28 11.10 16.65
N ILE A 187 18.80 11.11 15.43
CA ILE A 187 18.74 12.28 14.53
C ILE A 187 17.59 12.15 13.54
N ASP A 188 16.87 13.26 13.33
CA ASP A 188 15.81 13.35 12.32
C ASP A 188 16.35 13.00 10.93
N GLN A 189 15.71 12.06 10.26
CA GLN A 189 15.91 11.83 8.83
C GLN A 189 15.04 12.78 8.02
N ARG A 190 15.66 13.58 7.15
CA ARG A 190 14.97 14.46 6.20
C ARG A 190 15.44 14.13 4.79
N SER A 191 14.59 13.46 4.02
CA SER A 191 14.91 13.18 2.62
C SER A 191 14.83 14.48 1.80
N PRO A 192 15.78 14.73 0.87
CA PRO A 192 15.64 15.79 -0.13
C PRO A 192 14.33 15.67 -0.92
N ALA A 193 13.87 16.83 -1.41
CA ALA A 193 12.74 16.94 -2.33
C ALA A 193 13.10 16.41 -3.73
#